data_AF-A0AAE5HVE0-F1
#
_entry.id   AF-A0AAE5HVE0-F1
#
_cell.length_a   1.000
_cell.length_b   1.000
_cell.length_c   1.000
_cell.angle_alpha   90.00
_cell.angle_beta   90.00
_cell.angle_gamma   90.00
#
_symmetry.space_group_name_H-M   'P 1'
#
loop_
_entity.id
_entity.type
_entity.pdbx_description
1 polymer ?
#
loop_
_entity_poly.entity_id
_entity_poly.type
_entity_poly.pdbx_seq_one_letter_code
_entity_poly.pdbx_strand_id
1 'polypeptide(L)'
;MIYLLLILMAGLYYVVYITSVMYAEGIKLLQWVAYGISALIFLITFFFVDSSFSSLQNYILVLIISVVVYGWLAIKSFWTRPYKVKLRSLDPLSEHSVTKEQYEDIESIQINLASSKYKGIISAIISIVCMIAIKLKLTPVLKDDLAGGIFTIGLILFFNGYYLFGY
;
A
#
# COMPACT_ATOMS: atom_id res chain seq x y z
N MET A 1 -2.24 -15.70 16.90
CA MET A 1 -2.76 -14.45 16.28
C MET A 1 -1.75 -13.75 15.39
N ILE A 2 -0.45 -13.74 15.73
CA ILE A 2 0.58 -13.06 14.93
C ILE A 2 0.72 -13.58 13.49
N TYR A 3 0.72 -14.91 13.30
CA TYR A 3 0.82 -15.52 11.97
C TYR A 3 -0.37 -15.18 11.08
N LEU A 4 -1.56 -15.08 11.67
CA LEU A 4 -2.79 -14.72 10.96
C LEU A 4 -2.75 -13.25 10.53
N LEU A 5 -2.22 -12.35 11.37
CA LEU A 5 -1.97 -10.95 10.99
C LEU A 5 -0.92 -10.84 9.88
N LEU A 6 0.16 -11.62 9.93
CA LEU A 6 1.18 -11.63 8.88
C LEU A 6 0.60 -12.09 7.53
N ILE A 7 -0.15 -13.19 7.52
CA ILE A 7 -0.82 -13.69 6.32
C ILE A 7 -1.82 -12.65 5.80
N LEU A 8 -2.57 -12.00 6.68
CA LEU A 8 -3.49 -10.93 6.30
C LEU A 8 -2.76 -9.74 5.68
N MET A 9 -1.69 -9.26 6.30
CA MET A 9 -0.91 -8.12 5.80
C MET A 9 -0.20 -8.45 4.48
N ALA A 10 0.28 -9.67 4.29
CA ALA A 10 0.82 -10.12 3.01
C ALA A 10 -0.29 -10.29 1.95
N GLY A 11 -1.44 -10.86 2.33
CA GLY A 11 -2.60 -11.05 1.46
C GLY A 11 -3.21 -9.73 0.99
N LEU A 12 -3.28 -8.73 1.87
CA LEU A 12 -3.77 -7.38 1.57
C LEU A 12 -2.99 -6.73 0.40
N TYR A 13 -1.70 -7.04 0.25
CA TYR A 13 -0.91 -6.56 -0.88
C TYR A 13 -1.51 -7.04 -2.22
N TYR A 14 -1.85 -8.33 -2.30
CA TYR A 14 -2.48 -8.92 -3.48
C TYR A 14 -3.92 -8.43 -3.66
N VAL A 15 -4.68 -8.28 -2.58
CA VAL A 15 -6.04 -7.71 -2.62
C VAL A 15 -6.01 -6.31 -3.22
N VAL A 16 -5.09 -5.44 -2.80
CA VAL A 16 -4.93 -4.10 -3.37
C VAL A 16 -4.60 -4.16 -4.87
N TYR A 17 -3.74 -5.10 -5.28
CA TYR A 17 -3.41 -5.25 -6.69
C TYR A 17 -4.62 -5.70 -7.52
N ILE A 18 -5.33 -6.75 -7.11
CA ILE A 18 -6.47 -7.30 -7.86
C ILE A 18 -7.61 -6.28 -7.90
N THR A 19 -8.00 -5.74 -6.75
CA THR A 19 -9.12 -4.78 -6.65
C THR A 19 -8.88 -3.50 -7.45
N SER A 20 -7.63 -3.08 -7.62
CA SER A 20 -7.31 -1.93 -8.47
C SER A 20 -7.47 -2.18 -9.96
N VAL A 21 -7.29 -3.43 -10.42
CA VAL A 21 -7.58 -3.83 -11.80
C VAL A 21 -9.09 -3.83 -11.99
N MET A 22 -9.80 -4.44 -11.05
CA MET A 22 -11.27 -4.42 -11.02
C MET A 22 -11.86 -3.02 -10.96
N TYR A 23 -11.18 -2.07 -10.30
CA TYR A 23 -11.62 -0.67 -10.22
C TYR A 23 -11.48 0.02 -11.56
N ALA A 24 -10.41 -0.28 -12.29
CA ALA A 24 -10.20 0.23 -13.62
C ALA A 24 -11.21 -0.37 -14.63
N GLU A 25 -11.65 -1.61 -14.41
CA GLU A 25 -12.71 -2.29 -15.17
C GLU A 25 -14.14 -1.93 -14.71
N GLY A 26 -14.31 -1.10 -13.68
CA GLY A 26 -15.62 -0.66 -13.18
C GLY A 26 -16.36 -1.65 -12.27
N ILE A 27 -15.77 -2.80 -11.92
CA ILE A 27 -16.37 -3.83 -11.07
C ILE A 27 -16.21 -3.48 -9.58
N LYS A 28 -17.11 -2.65 -9.05
CA LYS A 28 -17.01 -2.11 -7.68
C LYS A 28 -17.43 -3.09 -6.57
N LEU A 29 -18.45 -3.93 -6.80
CA LEU A 29 -19.08 -4.74 -5.75
C LEU A 29 -18.12 -5.78 -5.13
N LEU A 30 -17.37 -6.49 -5.98
CA LEU A 30 -16.44 -7.53 -5.51
C LEU A 30 -15.23 -6.95 -4.74
N GLN A 31 -14.87 -5.68 -5.00
CA GLN A 31 -13.84 -4.99 -4.22
C GLN A 31 -14.29 -4.77 -2.77
N TRP A 32 -15.52 -4.29 -2.57
CA TRP A 32 -16.07 -4.07 -1.24
C TRP A 32 -16.12 -5.37 -0.42
N VAL A 33 -16.47 -6.49 -1.06
CA VAL A 33 -16.46 -7.81 -0.40
C VAL A 33 -15.04 -8.19 0.03
N ALA A 34 -14.05 -8.05 -0.86
CA ALA A 34 -12.66 -8.41 -0.55
C ALA A 34 -12.06 -7.57 0.60
N TYR A 35 -12.32 -6.25 0.59
CA TYR A 35 -11.91 -5.37 1.68
C TYR A 35 -12.69 -5.62 2.97
N GLY A 36 -13.99 -5.92 2.87
CA GLY A 36 -14.83 -6.26 4.03
C GLY A 36 -14.33 -7.51 4.76
N ILE A 37 -14.02 -8.58 4.02
CA ILE A 37 -13.43 -9.79 4.59
C ILE A 37 -12.08 -9.47 5.26
N SER A 38 -11.22 -8.71 4.56
CA SER A 38 -9.91 -8.32 5.10
C SER A 38 -10.03 -7.51 6.39
N ALA A 39 -10.98 -6.56 6.44
CA ALA A 39 -11.24 -5.73 7.61
C ALA A 39 -11.80 -6.55 8.79
N LEU A 40 -12.65 -7.53 8.52
CA LEU A 40 -13.19 -8.42 9.55
C LEU A 40 -12.08 -9.27 10.18
N ILE A 41 -11.19 -9.86 9.36
CA ILE A 41 -10.03 -10.61 9.85
C ILE A 41 -9.11 -9.68 10.66
N PHE A 42 -8.88 -8.45 10.20
CA PHE A 42 -8.10 -7.46 10.93
C PHE A 42 -8.69 -7.16 12.32
N LEU A 43 -10.00 -6.94 12.41
CA LEU A 43 -10.68 -6.69 13.67
C LEU A 43 -10.56 -7.87 14.64
N ILE A 44 -10.69 -9.10 14.15
CA ILE A 44 -10.48 -10.30 14.97
C ILE A 44 -9.06 -10.28 15.54
N THR A 45 -8.04 -10.05 14.70
CA THR A 45 -6.66 -9.97 15.20
C THR A 45 -6.42 -8.83 16.19
N PHE A 46 -7.12 -7.70 16.02
CA PHE A 46 -6.99 -6.53 16.89
C PHE A 46 -7.59 -6.75 18.29
N PHE A 47 -8.76 -7.40 18.36
CA PHE A 47 -9.44 -7.66 19.63
C PHE A 47 -8.85 -8.86 20.38
N PHE A 48 -8.46 -9.91 19.67
CA PHE A 48 -7.98 -11.17 20.26
C PHE A 48 -6.45 -11.23 20.44
N VAL A 49 -5.74 -10.11 20.29
CA VAL A 49 -4.31 -10.06 20.61
C VAL A 49 -4.12 -10.24 22.13
N ASP A 50 -3.24 -11.17 22.49
CA ASP A 50 -2.87 -11.45 23.87
C ASP A 50 -2.18 -10.22 24.50
N SER A 51 -2.48 -9.91 25.76
CA SER A 51 -1.94 -8.77 26.50
C SER A 51 -0.51 -8.97 26.99
N SER A 52 0.06 -10.17 26.83
CA SER A 52 1.47 -10.46 27.09
C SER A 52 2.39 -9.53 26.31
N PHE A 53 3.45 -9.05 26.97
CA PHE A 53 4.39 -8.09 26.41
C PHE A 53 4.96 -8.53 25.06
N SER A 54 5.40 -9.79 24.95
CA SER A 54 5.97 -10.33 23.71
C SER A 54 4.96 -10.40 22.56
N SER A 55 3.71 -10.82 22.84
CA SER A 55 2.66 -10.88 21.82
C SER A 55 2.30 -9.48 21.31
N LEU A 56 2.22 -8.51 22.21
CA LEU A 56 1.89 -7.13 21.91
C LEU A 56 3.02 -6.43 21.16
N GLN A 57 4.27 -6.66 21.56
CA GLN A 57 5.47 -6.17 20.85
C GLN A 57 5.50 -6.70 19.41
N ASN A 58 5.35 -8.01 19.22
CA ASN A 58 5.31 -8.63 17.89
C ASN A 58 4.15 -8.07 17.05
N TYR A 59 2.96 -7.91 17.65
CA TYR A 59 1.79 -7.36 16.97
C TYR A 59 2.07 -5.94 16.45
N ILE A 60 2.62 -5.07 17.30
CA ILE A 60 2.94 -3.70 16.90
C ILE A 60 4.06 -3.67 15.86
N LEU A 61 5.08 -4.54 15.95
CA LEU A 61 6.13 -4.64 14.93
C LEU A 61 5.57 -4.99 13.55
N VAL A 62 4.66 -5.96 13.46
CA VAL A 62 4.00 -6.31 12.20
C VAL A 62 3.19 -5.13 11.64
N LEU A 63 2.48 -4.39 12.49
CA LEU A 63 1.77 -3.18 12.06
C LEU A 63 2.72 -2.09 11.59
N ILE A 64 3.88 -1.89 12.23
CA ILE A 64 4.87 -0.90 11.79
C ILE A 64 5.44 -1.24 10.42
N ILE A 65 5.81 -2.52 10.21
CA ILE A 65 6.26 -3.00 8.91
C ILE A 65 5.17 -2.76 7.86
N SER A 66 3.91 -2.99 8.22
CA SER A 66 2.77 -2.75 7.33
C SER A 66 2.61 -1.26 7.01
N VAL A 67 2.67 -0.37 8.01
CA VAL A 67 2.65 1.10 7.81
C VAL A 67 3.72 1.53 6.83
N VAL A 68 4.94 1.01 7.00
CA VAL A 68 6.09 1.24 6.14
C VAL A 68 5.84 0.77 4.70
N VAL A 69 5.43 -0.49 4.52
CA VAL A 69 5.24 -1.09 3.19
C VAL A 69 4.10 -0.40 2.45
N TYR A 70 2.96 -0.21 3.11
CA TYR A 70 1.78 0.43 2.50
C TYR A 70 1.96 1.94 2.32
N GLY A 71 2.71 2.59 3.22
CA GLY A 71 3.11 3.99 3.08
C GLY A 71 4.05 4.18 1.88
N TRP A 72 5.04 3.31 1.72
CA TRP A 72 5.91 3.30 0.55
C TRP A 72 5.15 3.06 -0.76
N LEU A 73 4.22 2.08 -0.76
CA LEU A 73 3.35 1.83 -1.92
C LEU A 73 2.48 3.04 -2.27
N ALA A 74 1.99 3.78 -1.27
CA ALA A 74 1.25 5.01 -1.50
C ALA A 74 2.13 6.05 -2.20
N ILE A 75 3.30 6.35 -1.63
CA ILE A 75 4.26 7.31 -2.17
C ILE A 75 4.66 6.92 -3.60
N LYS A 76 5.06 5.66 -3.82
CA LYS A 76 5.43 5.14 -5.14
C LYS A 76 4.30 5.34 -6.15
N SER A 77 3.06 4.99 -5.79
CA SER A 77 1.90 5.12 -6.66
C SER A 77 1.60 6.57 -7.04
N PHE A 78 1.82 7.53 -6.13
CA PHE A 78 1.71 8.96 -6.42
C PHE A 78 2.89 9.49 -7.24
N TRP A 79 4.10 8.95 -7.06
CA TRP A 79 5.33 9.42 -7.75
C TRP A 79 5.49 8.88 -9.18
N THR A 80 4.93 7.71 -9.52
CA THR A 80 4.87 7.21 -10.91
C THR A 80 3.99 8.04 -11.84
N ARG A 81 3.16 8.94 -11.29
CA ARG A 81 2.19 9.75 -12.04
C ARG A 81 2.84 10.82 -12.94
N PRO A 82 3.72 11.72 -12.45
CA PRO A 82 4.34 12.72 -13.30
C PRO A 82 5.23 12.11 -14.38
N TYR A 83 5.92 10.99 -14.10
CA TYR A 83 6.89 10.43 -15.04
C TYR A 83 6.23 9.91 -16.32
N LYS A 84 5.14 9.14 -16.21
CA LYS A 84 4.41 8.61 -17.39
C LYS A 84 3.71 9.70 -18.22
N VAL A 85 3.18 10.73 -17.57
CA VAL A 85 2.51 11.84 -18.26
C VAL A 85 3.54 12.76 -18.95
N LYS A 86 4.69 12.99 -18.31
CA LYS A 86 5.75 13.88 -18.80
C LYS A 86 6.59 13.27 -19.92
N LEU A 87 6.80 11.96 -19.91
CA LEU A 87 7.39 11.23 -21.05
C LEU A 87 6.58 11.41 -22.34
N ARG A 88 5.24 11.44 -22.25
CA ARG A 88 4.37 11.59 -23.42
C ARG A 88 4.21 13.04 -23.91
N SER A 89 4.38 14.03 -23.03
CA SER A 89 4.47 15.45 -23.46
C SER A 89 5.79 15.80 -24.13
N LEU A 90 6.80 14.93 -24.01
CA LEU A 90 8.10 15.06 -24.67
C LEU A 90 8.18 14.25 -25.98
N ASP A 91 7.17 13.42 -26.27
CA ASP A 91 7.00 12.84 -27.59
C ASP A 91 6.36 13.91 -28.49
N PRO A 92 7.07 14.42 -29.52
CA PRO A 92 6.49 15.35 -30.46
C PRO A 92 5.43 14.59 -31.25
N LEU A 93 4.17 14.74 -30.85
CA LEU A 93 3.02 14.29 -31.61
C LEU A 93 3.08 14.98 -32.97
N SER A 94 3.61 14.25 -33.94
CA SER A 94 3.39 14.46 -35.36
C SER A 94 1.91 14.70 -35.58
N GLU A 95 1.58 15.84 -36.18
CA GLU A 95 0.33 16.08 -36.85
C GLU A 95 0.00 14.87 -37.73
N HIS A 96 -0.83 13.92 -37.30
CA HIS A 96 -1.61 13.05 -38.18
C HIS A 96 -2.65 12.29 -37.35
N SER A 97 -3.81 12.08 -37.97
CA SER A 97 -5.03 11.48 -37.45
C SER A 97 -4.82 10.36 -36.43
N VAL A 98 -5.50 10.48 -35.28
CA VAL A 98 -5.53 9.49 -34.20
C VAL A 98 -5.94 8.12 -34.75
N THR A 99 -5.00 7.18 -34.78
CA THR A 99 -5.24 5.80 -35.25
C THR A 99 -5.90 4.99 -34.12
N LYS A 100 -6.72 3.95 -34.43
CA LYS A 100 -7.38 3.10 -33.41
C LYS A 100 -6.41 2.55 -32.35
N GLU A 101 -5.20 2.18 -32.77
CA GLU A 101 -4.13 1.70 -31.89
C GLU A 101 -3.68 2.78 -30.87
N GLN A 102 -3.58 4.04 -31.30
CA GLN A 102 -3.29 5.15 -30.39
C GLN A 102 -4.45 5.40 -29.40
N TYR A 103 -5.70 5.14 -29.81
CA TYR A 103 -6.86 5.27 -28.92
C TYR A 103 -6.86 4.17 -27.83
N GLU A 104 -6.59 2.92 -28.21
CA GLU A 104 -6.45 1.79 -27.28
C GLU A 104 -5.25 1.96 -26.33
N ASP A 105 -4.15 2.54 -26.82
CA ASP A 105 -3.01 2.92 -25.98
C ASP A 105 -3.37 4.05 -24.99
N ILE A 106 -4.15 5.04 -25.42
CA ILE A 106 -4.62 6.12 -24.53
C ILE A 106 -5.58 5.56 -23.47
N GLU A 107 -6.49 4.68 -23.85
CA GLU A 107 -7.46 4.05 -22.94
C GLU A 107 -6.76 3.15 -21.92
N SER A 108 -5.86 2.27 -22.36
CA SER A 108 -5.09 1.40 -21.46
C SER A 108 -4.19 2.20 -20.50
N ILE A 109 -3.64 3.33 -20.95
CA ILE A 109 -2.88 4.26 -20.09
C ILE A 109 -3.79 4.94 -19.08
N GLN A 110 -5.00 5.37 -19.46
CA GLN A 110 -5.98 5.95 -18.53
C GLN A 110 -6.44 4.93 -17.48
N ILE A 111 -6.71 3.68 -17.89
CA ILE A 111 -7.06 2.55 -17.03
C ILE A 111 -5.90 2.25 -16.05
N ASN A 112 -4.66 2.22 -16.52
CA ASN A 112 -3.48 2.00 -15.69
C ASN A 112 -3.24 3.17 -14.71
N LEU A 113 -3.48 4.42 -15.14
CA LEU A 113 -3.42 5.61 -14.29
C LEU A 113 -4.51 5.61 -13.21
N ALA A 114 -5.73 5.23 -13.54
CA ALA A 114 -6.84 5.10 -12.60
C ALA A 114 -6.57 3.98 -11.58
N SER A 115 -6.09 2.82 -12.05
CA SER A 115 -5.65 1.71 -11.21
C SER A 115 -4.53 2.13 -10.25
N SER A 116 -3.50 2.83 -10.75
CA SER A 116 -2.38 3.31 -9.93
C SER A 116 -2.83 4.32 -8.86
N LYS A 117 -3.76 5.23 -9.16
CA LYS A 117 -4.33 6.16 -8.16
C LYS A 117 -5.08 5.39 -7.09
N TYR A 118 -5.91 4.43 -7.47
CA TYR A 118 -6.66 3.61 -6.55
C TYR A 118 -5.74 2.81 -5.61
N LYS A 119 -4.69 2.16 -6.15
CA LYS A 119 -3.65 1.48 -5.35
C LYS A 119 -3.07 2.40 -4.30
N GLY A 120 -2.69 3.62 -4.69
CA GLY A 120 -2.08 4.59 -3.80
C GLY A 120 -3.01 5.10 -2.69
N ILE A 121 -4.28 5.35 -3.01
CA ILE A 121 -5.28 5.80 -2.03
C ILE A 121 -5.57 4.69 -1.03
N ILE A 122 -5.83 3.47 -1.49
CA ILE A 122 -6.13 2.36 -0.59
C ILE A 122 -4.93 2.01 0.28
N SER A 123 -3.71 1.97 -0.28
CA SER A 123 -2.52 1.71 0.54
C SER A 123 -2.28 2.80 1.59
N ALA A 124 -2.60 4.06 1.28
CA ALA A 124 -2.57 5.13 2.28
C ALA A 124 -3.60 4.90 3.41
N ILE A 125 -4.83 4.51 3.07
CA ILE A 125 -5.87 4.19 4.06
C ILE A 125 -5.43 3.02 4.96
N ILE A 126 -4.90 1.94 4.38
CA ILE A 126 -4.39 0.78 5.14
C ILE A 126 -3.29 1.23 6.11
N SER A 127 -2.35 2.06 5.64
CA SER A 127 -1.27 2.60 6.47
C SER A 127 -1.82 3.43 7.66
N ILE A 128 -2.80 4.30 7.41
CA ILE A 128 -3.46 5.10 8.47
C ILE A 128 -4.18 4.21 9.48
N VAL A 129 -4.93 3.20 9.03
CA VAL A 129 -5.62 2.24 9.92
C VAL A 129 -4.62 1.50 10.81
N CYS A 130 -3.48 1.07 10.24
CA CYS A 130 -2.41 0.45 11.01
C CYS A 130 -1.81 1.42 12.04
N MET A 131 -1.57 2.69 11.68
CA MET A 131 -1.10 3.72 12.63
C MET A 131 -2.07 3.92 13.80
N ILE A 132 -3.38 3.95 13.53
CA ILE A 132 -4.41 4.06 14.58
C ILE A 132 -4.36 2.83 15.49
N ALA A 133 -4.31 1.63 14.91
CA ALA A 133 -4.25 0.39 15.68
C ALA A 133 -2.99 0.32 16.57
N ILE A 134 -1.85 0.80 16.08
CA ILE A 134 -0.62 0.95 16.89
C ILE A 134 -0.90 1.89 18.06
N LYS A 135 -1.38 3.11 17.81
CA LYS A 135 -1.64 4.11 18.86
C LYS A 135 -2.56 3.59 19.96
N LEU A 136 -3.56 2.78 19.62
CA LEU A 136 -4.52 2.23 20.58
C LEU A 136 -3.92 1.13 21.48
N LYS A 137 -2.91 0.39 20.99
CA LYS A 137 -2.29 -0.72 21.74
C LYS A 137 -0.92 -0.35 22.32
N LEU A 138 -0.32 0.77 21.91
CA LEU A 138 1.01 1.18 22.34
C LEU A 138 1.02 1.55 23.82
N THR A 139 1.73 0.75 24.61
CA THR A 139 2.01 1.00 26.04
C THR A 139 3.32 1.81 26.14
N PRO A 140 3.51 2.72 27.12
CA PRO A 140 4.72 3.54 27.25
C PRO A 140 6.02 2.73 27.25
N VAL A 141 6.05 1.56 27.90
CA VAL A 141 7.24 0.68 27.94
C VAL A 141 7.61 0.16 26.54
N LEU A 142 6.62 -0.13 25.68
CA LEU A 142 6.89 -0.57 24.30
C LEU A 142 7.37 0.58 23.42
N LYS A 143 6.97 1.83 23.72
CA LYS A 143 7.32 2.99 22.91
C LYS A 143 8.84 3.22 22.88
N ASP A 144 9.49 3.07 24.04
CA ASP A 144 10.93 3.27 24.17
C ASP A 144 11.72 2.16 23.47
N ASP A 145 11.25 0.91 23.55
CA ASP A 145 11.86 -0.23 22.86
C ASP A 145 11.69 -0.15 21.32
N LEU A 146 10.51 0.30 20.86
CA LEU A 146 10.22 0.44 19.44
C LEU A 146 10.94 1.61 18.76
N ALA A 147 11.29 2.68 19.50
CA ALA A 147 11.99 3.82 18.94
C ALA A 147 13.32 3.40 18.29
N GLY A 148 14.02 2.43 18.90
CA GLY A 148 15.23 1.83 18.33
C GLY A 148 14.96 1.03 17.04
N GLY A 149 13.88 0.23 17.02
CA GLY A 149 13.49 -0.59 15.87
C GLY A 149 12.99 0.20 14.65
N ILE A 150 12.23 1.28 14.88
CA ILE A 150 11.75 2.17 13.81
C ILE A 150 12.93 2.89 13.14
N PHE A 151 13.94 3.29 13.92
CA PHE A 151 15.16 3.91 13.39
C PHE A 151 15.93 2.95 12.48
N THR A 152 16.01 1.66 12.84
CA THR A 152 16.70 0.64 12.02
C THR A 152 15.93 0.33 10.73
N ILE A 153 14.61 0.17 10.80
CA ILE A 153 13.77 -0.07 9.61
C ILE A 153 13.81 1.15 8.68
N GLY A 154 13.76 2.36 9.22
CA GLY A 154 13.92 3.60 8.47
C GLY A 154 15.26 3.69 7.74
N LEU A 155 16.36 3.29 8.39
CA LEU A 155 17.69 3.20 7.78
C LEU A 155 17.74 2.18 6.64
N ILE A 156 17.16 0.99 6.82
CA ILE A 156 17.15 -0.07 5.79
C ILE A 156 16.38 0.38 4.54
N LEU A 157 15.27 1.10 4.71
CA LEU A 157 14.49 1.65 3.61
C LEU A 157 15.15 2.84 2.95
N PHE A 158 15.84 3.69 3.72
CA PHE A 158 16.63 4.79 3.17
C PHE A 158 17.76 4.24 2.29
N PHE A 159 18.49 3.22 2.75
CA PHE A 159 19.53 2.55 1.98
C PHE A 159 18.99 1.81 0.75
N ASN A 160 17.85 1.10 0.86
CA ASN A 160 17.23 0.44 -0.31
C ASN A 160 16.60 1.45 -1.30
N GLY A 161 16.10 2.58 -0.80
CA GLY A 161 15.58 3.66 -1.64
C GLY A 161 16.66 4.28 -2.54
N TYR A 162 17.90 4.39 -2.04
CA TYR A 162 19.04 4.82 -2.84
C TYR A 162 19.41 3.84 -3.97
N TYR A 163 19.29 2.53 -3.74
CA TYR A 163 19.56 1.51 -4.77
C TYR A 163 18.46 1.41 -5.85
N LEU A 164 17.25 1.91 -5.58
CA LEU A 164 16.15 1.93 -6.56
C LEU A 164 16.05 3.24 -7.37
N PHE A 165 16.78 4.29 -6.97
CA PHE A 165 16.89 5.57 -7.68
C PHE A 165 18.23 5.74 -8.40
N GLY A 166 19.19 4.83 -8.19
CA GLY A 166 20.41 4.73 -8.97
C GLY A 166 20.22 3.77 -10.14
N TYR A 167 20.10 4.34 -11.33
CA TYR A 167 20.00 3.73 -12.67
C TYR A 167 18.61 3.34 -13.16
#